data_AF-A0A6V8N9P5-F1
#
_entry.id   AF-A0A6V8N9P5-F1
#
_cell.length_a   1.000
_cell.length_b   1.000
_cell.length_c   1.000
_cell.angle_alpha   90.00
_cell.angle_beta   90.00
_cell.angle_gamma   90.00
#
_symmetry.space_group_name_H-M   'P 1'
#
loop_
_entity.id
_entity.type
_entity.pdbx_description
1 polymer ?
#
loop_
_entity_poly.entity_id
_entity_poly.type
_entity_poly.pdbx_seq_one_letter_code
_entity_poly.pdbx_strand_id
1 'polypeptide(L)'
;MQVNSEEAVKLYDRAVAALDAGETSSALAFLERALKIFDNACWYSYLGYCVAKERGQVRKGVELCGSALQQEPENPIHFLNLARVHLVAGKKVEALQALREGMNCGGNAEILSLLEKIGTRKPPVFSFLPRNHALNRVVGLVLDRLKLR
;
A
#
# COMPACT_ATOMS: atom_id res chain seq x y z
N MET A 1 -7.54 30.22 -16.15
CA MET A 1 -6.84 29.34 -15.17
C MET A 1 -7.68 28.14 -14.71
N GLN A 2 -9.02 28.15 -14.76
CA GLN A 2 -9.87 27.02 -14.31
C GLN A 2 -9.89 25.78 -15.22
N VAL A 3 -9.62 25.93 -16.52
CA VAL A 3 -9.75 24.82 -17.51
C VAL A 3 -8.66 23.74 -17.32
N ASN A 4 -7.47 24.12 -16.87
CA ASN A 4 -6.34 23.19 -16.75
C ASN A 4 -6.51 22.26 -15.53
N SER A 5 -7.12 22.71 -14.44
CA SER A 5 -7.35 21.86 -13.27
C SER A 5 -8.40 20.77 -13.54
N GLU A 6 -9.41 21.02 -14.38
CA GLU A 6 -10.42 20.01 -14.71
C GLU A 6 -9.83 18.87 -15.56
N GLU A 7 -8.94 19.16 -16.51
CA GLU A 7 -8.21 18.13 -17.25
C GLU A 7 -7.33 17.30 -16.31
N ALA A 8 -6.64 17.94 -15.37
CA ALA A 8 -5.81 17.25 -14.37
C ALA A 8 -6.63 16.29 -13.51
N VAL A 9 -7.81 16.72 -13.04
CA VAL A 9 -8.73 15.87 -12.27
C VAL A 9 -9.21 14.68 -13.10
N LYS A 10 -9.60 14.88 -14.37
CA LYS A 10 -10.01 13.77 -15.25
C LYS A 10 -8.89 12.75 -15.47
N LEU A 11 -7.64 13.21 -15.59
CA LEU A 11 -6.49 12.33 -15.69
C LEU A 11 -6.23 11.57 -14.39
N TYR A 12 -6.35 12.25 -13.25
CA TYR A 12 -6.26 11.62 -11.93
C TYR A 12 -7.34 10.53 -11.75
N ASP A 13 -8.59 10.80 -12.09
CA ASP A 13 -9.68 9.83 -11.98
C ASP A 13 -9.42 8.58 -12.84
N ARG A 14 -8.87 8.76 -14.05
CA ARG A 14 -8.42 7.65 -14.91
C ARG A 14 -7.28 6.87 -14.28
N ALA A 15 -6.36 7.54 -13.58
CA ALA A 15 -5.27 6.88 -12.89
C ALA A 15 -5.78 6.02 -11.73
N VAL A 16 -6.74 6.52 -10.94
CA VAL A 16 -7.37 5.77 -9.85
C VAL A 16 -8.10 4.55 -10.42
N ALA A 17 -8.91 4.72 -11.47
CA ALA A 17 -9.57 3.60 -12.12
C ALA A 17 -8.59 2.55 -12.68
N ALA A 18 -7.45 2.99 -13.24
CA ALA A 18 -6.40 2.08 -13.68
C ALA A 18 -5.74 1.32 -12.51
N LEU A 19 -5.57 1.95 -11.34
CA LEU A 19 -5.08 1.27 -10.14
C LEU A 19 -6.06 0.22 -9.62
N ASP A 20 -7.36 0.51 -9.66
CA ASP A 20 -8.40 -0.43 -9.26
C ASP A 20 -8.44 -1.65 -10.21
N ALA A 21 -8.12 -1.44 -11.50
CA ALA A 21 -7.94 -2.50 -12.49
C ALA A 21 -6.58 -3.24 -12.37
N GLY A 22 -5.67 -2.78 -11.50
CA GLY A 22 -4.31 -3.33 -11.34
C GLY A 22 -3.30 -2.88 -12.41
N GLU A 23 -3.69 -1.99 -13.32
CA GLU A 23 -2.89 -1.44 -14.42
C GLU A 23 -1.97 -0.32 -13.92
N THR A 24 -0.97 -0.69 -13.12
CA THR A 24 -0.15 0.28 -12.38
C THR A 24 0.77 1.12 -13.31
N SER A 25 1.14 0.58 -14.48
CA SER A 25 1.89 1.31 -15.52
C SER A 25 1.06 2.42 -16.19
N SER A 26 -0.19 2.12 -16.55
CA SER A 26 -1.15 3.11 -17.08
C SER A 26 -1.43 4.21 -16.05
N ALA A 27 -1.67 3.81 -14.80
CA ALA A 27 -1.89 4.75 -13.69
C ALA A 27 -0.71 5.72 -13.51
N LEU A 28 0.52 5.22 -13.57
CA LEU A 28 1.72 6.05 -13.47
C LEU A 28 1.74 7.14 -14.56
N ALA A 29 1.46 6.77 -15.81
CA ALA A 29 1.46 7.73 -16.92
C ALA A 29 0.38 8.81 -16.76
N PHE A 30 -0.83 8.41 -16.32
CA PHE A 30 -1.91 9.36 -16.08
C PHE A 30 -1.61 10.31 -14.90
N LEU A 31 -1.06 9.79 -13.79
CA LEU A 31 -0.67 10.58 -12.62
C LEU A 31 0.43 11.59 -12.95
N GLU A 32 1.47 11.18 -13.68
CA GLU A 32 2.55 12.09 -14.07
C GLU A 32 2.04 13.24 -14.95
N ARG A 33 1.11 12.95 -15.86
CA ARG A 33 0.47 13.99 -16.68
C ARG A 33 -0.43 14.89 -15.84
N ALA A 34 -1.24 14.33 -14.95
CA ALA A 34 -2.13 15.09 -14.07
C ALA A 34 -1.33 16.07 -13.19
N LEU A 35 -0.28 15.58 -12.53
CA LEU A 35 0.57 16.38 -11.64
C LEU A 35 1.41 17.44 -12.36
N LYS A 36 1.73 17.22 -13.65
CA LYS A 36 2.38 18.24 -14.48
C LYS A 36 1.45 19.41 -14.80
N ILE A 37 0.14 19.16 -14.90
CA ILE A 37 -0.87 20.17 -15.19
C ILE A 37 -1.30 20.90 -13.92
N PHE A 38 -1.51 20.15 -12.84
CA PHE A 38 -1.89 20.68 -11.54
C PHE A 38 -1.14 19.93 -10.45
N ASP A 39 -0.22 20.64 -9.80
CA ASP A 39 0.60 20.07 -8.74
C ASP A 39 -0.21 19.96 -7.45
N ASN A 40 -0.74 18.75 -7.20
CA ASN A 40 -1.55 18.44 -6.03
C ASN A 40 -0.86 17.39 -5.16
N ALA A 41 -0.37 17.82 -4.01
CA ALA A 41 0.34 16.96 -3.07
C ALA A 41 -0.51 15.80 -2.53
N CYS A 42 -1.85 15.90 -2.51
CA CYS A 42 -2.72 14.79 -2.09
C CYS A 42 -2.63 13.59 -3.06
N TRP A 43 -2.33 13.85 -4.35
CA TRP A 43 -2.19 12.80 -5.36
C TRP A 43 -0.82 12.11 -5.32
N TYR A 44 0.16 12.68 -4.59
CA TYR A 44 1.50 12.11 -4.49
C TYR A 44 1.52 10.72 -3.86
N SER A 45 0.58 10.40 -2.97
CA SER A 45 0.50 9.05 -2.39
C SER A 45 0.28 7.97 -3.45
N TYR A 46 -0.56 8.25 -4.45
CA TYR A 46 -0.81 7.34 -5.57
C TYR A 46 0.38 7.25 -6.51
N LEU A 47 1.03 8.39 -6.81
CA LEU A 47 2.27 8.42 -7.57
C LEU A 47 3.37 7.62 -6.86
N GLY A 48 3.47 7.76 -5.53
CA GLY A 48 4.44 7.07 -4.70
C GLY A 48 4.30 5.55 -4.79
N TYR A 49 3.07 5.04 -4.73
CA TYR A 49 2.80 3.63 -4.98
C TYR A 49 3.21 3.20 -6.40
N CYS A 50 2.78 3.93 -7.43
CA CYS A 50 3.09 3.60 -8.82
C CYS A 50 4.61 3.56 -9.09
N VAL A 51 5.34 4.55 -8.61
CA VAL A 51 6.80 4.67 -8.78
C VAL A 51 7.54 3.56 -8.03
N ALA A 52 7.10 3.21 -6.82
CA ALA A 52 7.65 2.07 -6.11
C ALA A 52 7.42 0.76 -6.89
N LYS A 53 6.19 0.55 -7.39
CA LYS A 53 5.78 -0.68 -8.06
C LYS A 53 6.42 -0.88 -9.44
N GLU A 54 6.39 0.14 -10.29
CA GLU A 54 6.85 0.06 -11.68
C GLU A 54 8.35 0.29 -11.83
N ARG A 55 8.92 1.17 -10.99
CA ARG A 55 10.33 1.59 -11.13
C ARG A 55 11.22 1.08 -10.01
N GLY A 56 10.69 0.35 -9.03
CA GLY A 56 11.43 -0.14 -7.86
C GLY A 56 11.92 0.98 -6.92
N GLN A 57 11.48 2.22 -7.13
CA GLN A 57 11.95 3.39 -6.39
C GLN A 57 11.21 3.53 -5.04
N VAL A 58 11.37 2.54 -4.18
CA VAL A 58 10.69 2.45 -2.88
C VAL A 58 10.91 3.69 -2.02
N ARG A 59 12.15 4.17 -1.91
CA ARG A 59 12.48 5.34 -1.09
C ARG A 59 11.69 6.57 -1.51
N LYS A 60 11.67 6.85 -2.82
CA LYS A 60 10.87 7.94 -3.39
C LYS A 60 9.37 7.73 -3.17
N GLY A 61 8.90 6.48 -3.26
CA GLY A 61 7.51 6.14 -2.96
C GLY A 61 7.11 6.50 -1.53
N VAL A 62 7.95 6.19 -0.55
CA VAL A 62 7.73 6.54 0.86
C VAL A 62 7.73 8.05 1.06
N GLU A 63 8.69 8.77 0.46
CA GLU A 63 8.77 10.22 0.54
C GLU A 63 7.50 10.89 -0.01
N LEU A 64 7.02 10.44 -1.19
CA LEU A 64 5.79 10.96 -1.81
C LEU A 64 4.52 10.67 -0.98
N CYS A 65 4.40 9.47 -0.41
CA CYS A 65 3.31 9.16 0.53
C CYS A 65 3.38 10.02 1.80
N GLY A 66 4.59 10.27 2.31
CA GLY A 66 4.81 11.16 3.46
C GLY A 66 4.39 12.60 3.18
N SER A 67 4.68 13.13 1.99
CA SER A 67 4.23 14.46 1.58
C SER A 67 2.70 14.56 1.51
N ALA A 68 2.02 13.53 1.01
CA ALA A 68 0.55 13.51 1.00
C ALA A 68 -0.03 13.47 2.43
N LEU A 69 0.56 12.66 3.32
CA LEU A 69 0.17 12.61 4.74
C LEU A 69 0.40 13.93 5.48
N GLN A 70 1.36 14.75 5.07
CA GLN A 70 1.54 16.09 5.64
C GLN A 70 0.39 17.04 5.27
N GLN A 71 -0.23 16.84 4.10
CA GLN A 71 -1.38 17.65 3.66
C GLN A 71 -2.69 17.14 4.23
N GLU A 72 -2.89 15.82 4.22
CA GLU A 72 -4.11 15.17 4.72
C GLU A 72 -3.74 14.06 5.74
N PRO A 73 -3.42 14.43 7.00
CA PRO A 73 -2.96 13.47 8.01
C PRO A 73 -3.99 12.41 8.40
N GLU A 74 -5.27 12.70 8.19
CA GLU A 74 -6.39 11.83 8.55
C GLU A 74 -6.94 11.07 7.34
N ASN A 75 -6.33 11.16 6.15
CA ASN A 75 -6.82 10.43 4.99
C ASN A 75 -6.31 8.97 4.99
N PRO A 76 -7.18 7.96 5.15
CA PRO A 76 -6.78 6.56 5.21
C PRO A 76 -6.13 6.07 3.90
N ILE A 77 -6.43 6.69 2.76
CA ILE A 77 -5.88 6.33 1.46
C ILE A 77 -4.36 6.50 1.42
N HIS A 78 -3.83 7.53 2.07
CA HIS A 78 -2.39 7.77 2.06
C HIS A 78 -1.63 6.69 2.84
N PHE A 79 -2.20 6.23 3.96
CA PHE A 79 -1.69 5.08 4.70
C PHE A 79 -1.79 3.77 3.93
N LEU A 80 -2.89 3.55 3.19
CA LEU A 80 -3.05 2.41 2.30
C LEU A 80 -1.96 2.38 1.21
N ASN A 81 -1.72 3.50 0.54
CA ASN A 81 -0.68 3.60 -0.49
C ASN A 81 0.72 3.45 0.10
N LEU A 82 0.99 4.00 1.29
CA LEU A 82 2.25 3.79 2.02
C LEU A 82 2.46 2.31 2.36
N ALA A 83 1.41 1.62 2.83
CA ALA A 83 1.47 0.19 3.09
C ALA A 83 1.78 -0.60 1.81
N ARG A 84 1.14 -0.26 0.69
CA ARG A 84 1.42 -0.88 -0.62
C ARG A 84 2.88 -0.66 -1.05
N VAL A 85 3.44 0.53 -0.84
CA VAL A 85 4.87 0.80 -1.07
C VAL A 85 5.76 -0.10 -0.20
N HIS A 86 5.45 -0.24 1.09
CA HIS A 86 6.19 -1.13 1.99
C HIS A 86 6.09 -2.60 1.57
N LEU A 87 4.95 -3.04 1.06
CA LEU A 87 4.79 -4.40 0.53
C LEU A 87 5.65 -4.65 -0.72
N VAL A 88 5.75 -3.67 -1.62
CA VAL A 88 6.67 -3.74 -2.77
C VAL A 88 8.11 -3.91 -2.28
N ALA A 89 8.46 -3.27 -1.16
CA ALA A 89 9.77 -3.38 -0.53
C ALA A 89 9.99 -4.68 0.29
N GLY A 90 8.99 -5.57 0.40
CA GLY A 90 9.04 -6.75 1.28
C GLY A 90 8.96 -6.42 2.78
N LYS A 91 8.68 -5.17 3.14
CA LYS A 91 8.65 -4.64 4.51
C LYS A 91 7.28 -4.86 5.16
N LYS A 92 6.99 -6.12 5.49
CA LYS A 92 5.66 -6.54 5.97
C LYS A 92 5.26 -5.89 7.30
N VAL A 93 6.22 -5.64 8.20
CA VAL A 93 5.94 -5.07 9.52
C VAL A 93 5.50 -3.61 9.39
N GLU A 94 6.22 -2.85 8.57
CA GLU A 94 5.93 -1.45 8.27
C GLU A 94 4.62 -1.31 7.50
N ALA A 95 4.34 -2.23 6.56
CA ALA A 95 3.04 -2.27 5.89
C ALA A 95 1.88 -2.50 6.88
N LEU A 96 2.03 -3.42 7.84
CA LEU A 96 1.02 -3.65 8.88
C LEU A 96 0.82 -2.43 9.78
N GLN A 97 1.90 -1.73 10.13
CA GLN A 97 1.82 -0.52 10.93
C GLN A 97 1.05 0.57 10.19
N ALA A 98 1.42 0.85 8.94
CA ALA A 98 0.72 1.84 8.12
C ALA A 98 -0.78 1.52 7.96
N LEU A 99 -1.14 0.26 7.74
CA LEU A 99 -2.55 -0.13 7.64
C LEU A 99 -3.33 0.06 8.95
N ARG A 100 -2.71 -0.19 10.10
CA ARG A 100 -3.34 0.05 11.41
C ARG A 100 -3.55 1.54 11.67
N GLU A 101 -2.58 2.36 11.31
CA GLU A 101 -2.69 3.82 11.38
C GLU A 101 -3.83 4.30 10.46
N GLY A 102 -3.89 3.80 9.23
CA GLY A 102 -4.99 4.10 8.30
C GLY A 102 -6.37 3.66 8.82
N MET A 103 -6.46 2.54 9.55
CA MET A 103 -7.71 2.14 10.21
C MET A 103 -8.14 3.11 11.32
N ASN A 104 -7.19 3.69 12.04
CA ASN A 104 -7.49 4.68 13.08
C ASN A 104 -7.98 6.01 12.48
N CYS A 105 -7.57 6.32 11.25
CA CYS A 105 -7.97 7.52 10.50
C CYS A 105 -9.27 7.37 9.70
N GLY A 106 -10.17 6.46 10.09
CA GLY A 106 -11.46 6.22 9.45
C GLY A 106 -11.54 4.94 8.62
N GLY A 107 -10.40 4.36 8.24
CA GLY A 107 -10.33 3.08 7.56
C GLY A 107 -10.93 3.07 6.15
N ASN A 108 -10.78 1.94 5.48
CA ASN A 108 -11.38 1.67 4.17
C ASN A 108 -11.49 0.13 4.00
N ALA A 109 -12.48 -0.33 3.24
CA ALA A 109 -12.65 -1.74 2.85
C ALA A 109 -11.34 -2.34 2.29
N GLU A 110 -10.56 -1.58 1.52
CA GLU A 110 -9.28 -2.06 1.01
C GLU A 110 -8.21 -2.26 2.09
N ILE A 111 -8.18 -1.37 3.09
CA ILE A 111 -7.26 -1.51 4.24
C ILE A 111 -7.62 -2.78 5.01
N LEU A 112 -8.92 -3.02 5.24
CA LEU A 112 -9.40 -4.25 5.89
C LEU A 112 -9.00 -5.49 5.11
N SER A 113 -9.27 -5.52 3.80
CA SER A 113 -8.90 -6.65 2.93
C SER A 113 -7.39 -6.92 2.96
N LEU A 114 -6.58 -5.86 2.93
CA LEU A 114 -5.12 -5.98 2.95
C LEU A 114 -4.61 -6.42 4.34
N LEU A 115 -5.21 -5.93 5.42
CA LEU A 115 -4.93 -6.38 6.78
C LEU A 115 -5.28 -7.86 6.97
N GLU A 116 -6.39 -8.34 6.43
CA GLU A 116 -6.74 -9.75 6.46
C GLU A 116 -5.70 -10.57 5.70
N LYS A 117 -5.39 -10.18 4.45
CA LYS A 117 -4.43 -10.88 3.59
C LYS A 117 -3.02 -10.97 4.21
N ILE A 118 -2.58 -9.93 4.90
CA ILE A 118 -1.25 -9.85 5.51
C ILE A 118 -1.23 -10.44 6.93
N GLY A 119 -2.31 -10.16 7.69
CA GLY A 119 -2.50 -10.45 9.09
C GLY A 119 -2.96 -11.88 9.39
N THR A 120 -3.48 -12.63 8.39
CA THR A 120 -3.65 -14.08 8.50
C THR A 120 -2.27 -14.74 8.59
N ARG A 121 -1.75 -14.84 9.81
CA ARG A 121 -0.62 -15.71 10.12
C ARG A 121 -1.11 -17.15 9.95
N LYS A 122 -0.40 -17.96 9.16
CA LYS A 122 -0.76 -19.36 8.91
C LYS A 122 -1.08 -20.05 10.24
N PRO A 123 -2.15 -20.86 10.32
CA PRO A 123 -2.55 -21.51 11.58
C PRO A 123 -1.38 -22.33 12.15
N PRO A 124 -1.26 -22.56 13.46
CA PRO A 124 -0.24 -23.47 13.97
C PRO A 124 -0.29 -24.82 13.25
N VAL A 125 0.85 -25.47 13.02
CA VAL A 125 0.94 -26.77 12.31
C VAL A 125 0.07 -27.81 13.02
N PHE A 126 0.12 -27.79 14.34
CA PHE A 126 -0.77 -28.53 15.22
C PHE A 126 -1.74 -27.54 15.85
N SER A 127 -2.98 -27.50 15.34
CA SER A 127 -4.06 -26.63 15.82
C SER A 127 -4.49 -26.92 17.26
N PHE A 128 -4.24 -28.14 17.75
CA PHE A 128 -4.51 -28.56 19.13
C PHE A 128 -3.44 -28.13 20.14
N LEU A 129 -2.26 -27.67 19.68
CA LEU A 129 -1.21 -27.16 20.57
C LEU A 129 -1.24 -25.63 20.59
N PRO A 130 -1.00 -24.99 21.77
CA PRO A 130 -0.89 -23.54 21.84
C PRO A 130 0.27 -23.03 20.97
N ARG A 131 0.15 -21.80 20.49
CA ARG A 131 1.12 -21.18 19.56
C ARG A 131 2.56 -21.13 20.09
N ASN A 132 2.74 -21.01 21.40
CA ASN A 132 4.06 -20.95 22.05
C ASN A 132 4.65 -22.33 22.34
N HIS A 133 3.93 -23.42 22.03
CA HIS A 133 4.42 -24.77 22.24
C HIS A 133 5.67 -25.02 21.38
N ALA A 134 6.71 -25.61 21.98
CA ALA A 134 8.00 -25.84 21.33
C ALA A 134 7.85 -26.59 19.99
N LEU A 135 6.98 -27.60 19.92
CA LEU A 135 6.69 -28.33 18.69
C LEU A 135 6.12 -27.44 17.58
N ASN A 136 5.14 -26.57 17.87
CA ASN A 136 4.58 -25.65 16.88
C ASN A 136 5.63 -24.64 16.38
N ARG A 137 6.49 -24.15 17.28
CA ARG A 137 7.58 -23.24 16.92
C ARG A 137 8.64 -23.92 16.04
N VAL A 138 9.12 -25.09 16.44
CA VAL A 138 10.19 -25.81 15.73
C VAL A 138 9.69 -26.29 14.36
N VAL A 139 8.52 -26.94 14.31
CA VAL A 139 7.98 -27.46 13.05
C VAL A 139 7.58 -26.33 12.10
N GLY A 140 7.01 -25.24 12.63
CA GLY A 140 6.76 -24.04 11.82
C GLY A 140 8.05 -23.49 11.18
N LEU A 141 9.13 -23.40 11.95
CA LEU A 141 10.42 -22.88 11.49
C LEU A 141 11.10 -23.81 10.46
N VAL A 142 10.98 -25.13 10.64
CA VAL A 142 11.49 -26.13 9.68
C VAL A 142 10.72 -26.07 8.35
N LEU A 143 9.39 -26.01 8.41
CA LEU A 143 8.55 -25.93 7.20
C LEU A 143 8.78 -24.63 6.42
N ASP A 144 8.92 -23.50 7.12
CA ASP A 144 9.26 -22.21 6.51
C ASP A 144 10.65 -22.28 5.84
N ARG A 145 11.66 -22.90 6.47
CA ARG A 145 13.00 -23.09 5.89
C ARG A 145 12.99 -23.96 4.63
N LEU A 146 12.11 -24.96 4.59
CA LEU A 146 11.97 -25.87 3.44
C LEU A 146 11.04 -25.32 2.35
N LYS A 147 10.47 -24.12 2.52
CA LYS A 147 9.43 -23.53 1.64
C LYS A 147 8.22 -24.44 1.42
N LEU A 148 8.01 -25.41 2.32
CA LEU A 148 6.87 -26.33 2.29
C LEU A 148 5.62 -25.71 2.89
N ARG A 149 5.76 -24.52 3.47
CA ARG A 149 4.67 -23.79 4.05
C ARG A 149 4.75 -22.32 3.75
#